data_AF-A0A3D4UPU5-F1
#
_entry.id   AF-A0A3D4UPU5-F1
#
_cell.length_a   1.000
_cell.length_b   1.000
_cell.length_c   1.000
_cell.angle_alpha   90.00
_cell.angle_beta   90.00
_cell.angle_gamma   90.00
#
_symmetry.space_group_name_H-M   'P 1'
#
loop_
_entity.id
_entity.type
_entity.pdbx_description
1 polymer ?
#
loop_
_entity_poly.entity_id
_entity_poly.type
_entity_poly.pdbx_seq_one_letter_code
_entity_poly.pdbx_strand_id
1 'polypeptide(L)'
;QAWLGLEERFGHQGHMVDWSGLDEERKFVWQRQSHLFGVPFYYIEYGIAQLGALGIWLISLEQGEEAALAAYRKSLSLGGSRPLPDLFGAAGLPFDFGDATVGRLVERVQAELDKLPE
;
A
#
# COMPACT_ATOMS: atom_id res chain seq x y z
N GLN A 1 7.30 10.30 21.61
CA GLN A 1 7.11 9.03 22.34
C GLN A 1 6.24 8.07 21.54
N ALA A 2 4.95 8.35 21.28
CA ALA A 2 4.09 7.46 20.49
C ALA A 2 4.65 7.12 19.08
N TRP A 3 5.21 8.12 18.37
CA TRP A 3 5.81 7.90 17.05
C TRP A 3 6.94 6.87 17.06
N LEU A 4 7.87 6.96 18.02
CA LEU A 4 9.01 6.04 18.12
C LEU A 4 8.53 4.59 18.35
N GLY A 5 7.49 4.39 19.17
CA GLY A 5 6.93 3.05 19.38
C GLY A 5 6.25 2.47 18.13
N LEU A 6 5.66 3.31 17.27
CA LEU A 6 5.13 2.87 15.97
C LEU A 6 6.25 2.55 14.98
N GLU A 7 7.29 3.39 14.93
CA GLU A 7 8.48 3.17 14.11
C GLU A 7 9.20 1.87 14.50
N GLU A 8 9.36 1.58 15.79
CA GLU A 8 9.97 0.34 16.27
C GLU A 8 9.16 -0.90 15.88
N ARG A 9 7.82 -0.79 15.81
CA ARG A 9 6.94 -1.92 15.50
C ARG A 9 6.77 -2.17 14.00
N PHE A 10 6.75 -1.12 13.19
CA PHE A 10 6.34 -1.19 11.77
C PHE A 10 7.30 -0.48 10.81
N GLY A 11 8.22 0.34 11.32
CA GLY A 11 9.04 1.23 10.51
C GLY A 11 10.25 0.52 9.94
N HIS A 12 10.32 0.41 8.62
CA HIS A 12 11.52 -0.07 7.91
C HIS A 12 12.77 0.76 8.24
N GLN A 13 12.59 2.06 8.53
CA GLN A 13 13.66 2.98 8.91
C GLN A 13 14.17 2.79 10.34
N GLY A 14 13.33 2.33 11.27
CA GLY A 14 13.76 2.05 12.66
C GLY A 14 14.70 0.84 12.75
N HIS A 15 14.66 -0.06 11.75
CA HIS A 15 15.47 -1.28 11.71
C HIS A 15 16.68 -1.20 10.77
N MET A 16 16.63 -0.34 9.74
CA MET A 16 17.67 -0.26 8.70
C MET A 16 18.47 1.04 8.70
N VAL A 17 18.04 2.06 9.44
CA VAL A 17 18.75 3.35 9.53
C VAL A 17 19.43 3.45 10.90
N ASP A 18 20.74 3.67 10.88
CA ASP A 18 21.50 3.98 12.09
C ASP A 18 21.26 5.44 12.51
N TRP A 19 20.79 5.61 13.73
CA TRP A 19 20.51 6.91 14.35
C TRP A 19 21.55 7.31 15.40
N SER A 20 22.68 6.60 15.50
CA SER A 20 23.71 6.86 16.49
C SER A 20 24.17 8.32 16.47
N GLY A 21 23.93 9.03 17.58
CA GLY A 21 24.26 10.45 17.73
C GLY A 21 23.21 11.43 17.17
N LEU A 22 22.06 10.92 16.71
CA LEU A 22 20.93 11.69 16.15
C LEU A 22 19.59 11.33 16.83
N ASP A 23 19.65 10.91 18.10
CA ASP A 23 18.48 10.45 18.88
C ASP A 23 17.39 11.52 19.02
N GLU A 24 17.77 12.79 19.09
CA GLU A 24 16.82 13.90 19.18
C GLU A 24 16.12 14.14 17.84
N GLU A 25 16.87 14.17 16.74
CA GLU A 25 16.34 14.37 15.38
C GLU A 25 15.36 13.26 15.01
N ARG A 26 15.68 12.00 15.37
CA ARG A 26 14.82 10.83 15.14
C ARG A 26 13.40 11.05 15.67
N LYS A 27 13.25 11.70 16.84
CA LYS A 27 11.94 11.98 17.46
C LYS A 27 11.04 12.86 16.58
N PHE A 28 11.63 13.64 15.68
CA PHE A 28 10.93 14.65 14.87
C PHE A 28 10.83 14.29 13.38
N VAL A 29 11.39 13.16 12.94
CA VAL A 29 11.38 12.74 11.52
C VAL A 29 9.99 12.75 10.90
N TRP A 30 8.97 12.31 11.66
CA TRP A 30 7.58 12.29 11.22
C TRP A 30 7.03 13.65 10.80
N GLN A 31 7.61 14.74 11.32
CA GLN A 31 7.18 16.09 10.97
C GLN A 31 7.46 16.45 9.52
N ARG A 32 8.38 15.72 8.86
CA ARG A 32 8.64 15.86 7.42
C ARG A 32 7.45 15.36 6.58
N GLN A 33 6.54 14.59 7.17
CA GLN A 33 5.35 14.09 6.51
C GLN A 33 4.26 15.17 6.46
N SER A 34 4.26 15.95 5.37
CA SER A 34 3.34 17.09 5.18
C SER A 34 1.86 16.70 5.29
N HIS A 35 1.50 15.49 4.89
CA HIS A 35 0.12 14.98 4.96
C HIS A 35 -0.46 15.03 6.38
N LEU A 36 0.35 14.87 7.42
CA LEU A 36 -0.12 14.94 8.80
C LEU A 36 -0.62 16.34 9.20
N PHE A 37 -0.15 17.39 8.51
CA PHE A 37 -0.50 18.78 8.77
C PHE A 37 -1.50 19.34 7.76
N GLY A 38 -1.34 18.98 6.48
CA GLY A 38 -2.18 19.52 5.40
C GLY A 38 -3.51 18.77 5.23
N VAL A 39 -3.47 17.44 5.30
CA VAL A 39 -4.64 16.58 5.03
C VAL A 39 -4.61 15.37 5.97
N PRO A 40 -4.99 15.53 7.24
CA PRO A 40 -4.87 14.47 8.23
C PRO A 40 -5.63 13.21 7.79
N PHE A 41 -5.11 12.05 8.19
CA PHE A 41 -5.58 10.71 7.80
C PHE A 41 -5.41 10.31 6.33
N TYR A 42 -5.12 11.22 5.41
CA TYR A 42 -4.98 10.87 3.99
C TYR A 42 -3.90 9.80 3.71
N TYR A 43 -2.90 9.67 4.58
CA TYR A 43 -1.81 8.73 4.35
C TYR A 43 -2.26 7.25 4.33
N ILE A 44 -3.38 6.90 4.99
CA ILE A 44 -3.93 5.54 4.95
C ILE A 44 -4.44 5.16 3.56
N GLU A 45 -4.85 6.16 2.76
CA GLU A 45 -5.35 5.95 1.40
C GLU A 45 -4.29 5.31 0.50
N TYR A 46 -3.00 5.60 0.73
CA TYR A 46 -1.91 4.93 0.00
C TYR A 46 -1.87 3.43 0.30
N GLY A 47 -2.10 3.02 1.55
CA GLY A 47 -2.16 1.61 1.93
C GLY A 47 -3.34 0.90 1.26
N ILE A 48 -4.52 1.54 1.25
CA ILE A 48 -5.71 1.00 0.60
C ILE A 48 -5.51 0.92 -0.92
N ALA A 49 -5.00 1.99 -1.54
CA ALA A 49 -4.73 2.04 -2.97
C ALA A 49 -3.66 1.02 -3.40
N GLN A 50 -2.64 0.76 -2.56
CA GLN A 50 -1.62 -0.24 -2.82
C GLN A 50 -2.23 -1.65 -2.95
N LEU A 51 -3.21 -2.00 -2.12
CA LEU A 51 -3.90 -3.30 -2.22
C LEU A 51 -4.69 -3.40 -3.53
N GLY A 52 -5.35 -2.32 -3.95
CA GLY A 52 -6.01 -2.25 -5.26
C GLY A 52 -5.03 -2.40 -6.42
N ALA A 53 -3.89 -1.70 -6.36
CA ALA A 53 -2.85 -1.75 -7.37
C ALA A 53 -2.22 -3.16 -7.48
N LEU A 54 -1.89 -3.79 -6.35
CA LEU A 54 -1.39 -5.16 -6.30
C LEU A 54 -2.45 -6.15 -6.80
N GLY A 55 -3.73 -5.91 -6.55
CA GLY A 55 -4.83 -6.69 -7.11
C GLY A 55 -4.89 -6.64 -8.63
N ILE A 56 -4.82 -5.44 -9.24
CA ILE A 56 -4.75 -5.29 -10.70
C ILE A 56 -3.48 -5.94 -11.27
N TRP A 57 -2.34 -5.75 -10.61
CA TRP A 57 -1.08 -6.38 -10.98
C TRP A 57 -1.19 -7.91 -10.95
N LEU A 58 -1.88 -8.47 -9.95
CA LEU A 58 -2.09 -9.91 -9.86
C LEU A 58 -2.99 -10.44 -10.99
N ILE A 59 -4.04 -9.71 -11.36
CA ILE A 59 -4.84 -10.04 -12.55
C ILE A 59 -3.95 -10.08 -13.80
N SER A 60 -3.02 -9.13 -13.94
CA SER A 60 -2.09 -9.10 -15.09
C SER A 60 -1.24 -10.37 -15.18
N LEU A 61 -0.80 -10.90 -14.04
CA LEU A 61 0.07 -12.07 -13.99
C LEU A 61 -0.68 -13.39 -14.13
N GLU A 62 -1.90 -13.47 -13.59
CA GLU A 62 -2.72 -14.69 -13.60
C GLU A 62 -3.58 -14.82 -14.86
N GLN A 63 -4.04 -13.69 -15.42
CA GLN A 63 -5.06 -13.64 -16.48
C GLN A 63 -4.61 -12.84 -17.71
N GLY A 64 -3.45 -12.17 -17.65
CA GLY A 64 -2.88 -11.39 -18.73
C GLY A 64 -3.16 -9.88 -18.65
N GLU A 65 -2.31 -9.10 -19.32
CA GLU A 65 -2.33 -7.63 -19.28
C GLU A 65 -3.65 -7.02 -19.77
N GLU A 66 -4.25 -7.59 -20.83
CA GLU A 66 -5.54 -7.13 -21.36
C GLU A 66 -6.67 -7.25 -20.32
N ALA A 67 -6.68 -8.34 -19.55
CA ALA A 67 -7.66 -8.53 -18.48
C ALA A 67 -7.49 -7.48 -17.37
N ALA A 68 -6.24 -7.20 -16.99
CA ALA A 68 -5.92 -6.19 -15.98
C ALA A 68 -6.30 -4.78 -16.42
N LEU A 69 -5.98 -4.42 -17.67
CA LEU A 69 -6.35 -3.13 -18.26
C LEU A 69 -7.88 -2.97 -18.37
N ALA A 70 -8.60 -4.03 -18.74
CA ALA A 70 -10.06 -4.02 -18.79
C ALA A 70 -10.67 -3.81 -17.39
N ALA A 71 -10.17 -4.53 -16.37
CA ALA A 71 -10.59 -4.36 -14.97
C ALA A 71 -10.34 -2.94 -14.47
N TYR A 72 -9.14 -2.42 -14.71
CA TYR A 72 -8.76 -1.05 -14.34
C TYR A 72 -9.64 0.00 -15.00
N ARG A 73 -9.86 -0.08 -16.33
CA ARG A 73 -10.73 0.84 -17.07
C ARG A 73 -12.17 0.81 -16.58
N LYS A 74 -12.68 -0.39 -16.26
CA LYS A 74 -14.04 -0.55 -15.73
C LYS A 74 -14.20 0.18 -14.39
N SER A 75 -13.25 0.02 -13.47
CA SER A 75 -13.24 0.76 -12.20
C SER A 75 -13.13 2.26 -12.41
N LEU A 76 -12.17 2.73 -13.23
CA LEU A 76 -11.98 4.16 -13.51
C LEU A 76 -13.19 4.81 -14.17
N SER A 77 -13.96 4.09 -14.99
CA SER A 77 -15.14 4.62 -15.66
C SER A 77 -16.21 5.11 -14.70
N LEU A 78 -16.20 4.66 -13.44
CA LEU A 78 -17.09 5.12 -12.38
C LEU A 78 -16.68 6.49 -11.83
N GLY A 79 -15.40 6.88 -11.95
CA GLY A 79 -14.87 8.11 -11.37
C GLY A 79 -15.26 8.30 -9.91
N GLY A 80 -15.66 9.52 -9.53
CA GLY A 80 -16.18 9.84 -8.20
C GLY A 80 -17.69 9.59 -8.02
N SER A 81 -18.36 8.90 -8.95
CA SER A 81 -19.82 8.70 -8.88
C SER A 81 -20.24 7.58 -7.92
N ARG A 82 -19.28 6.80 -7.41
CA ARG A 82 -19.50 5.63 -6.57
C ARG A 82 -18.50 5.60 -5.40
N PRO A 83 -18.86 4.98 -4.26
CA PRO A 83 -17.96 4.80 -3.13
C PRO A 83 -16.84 3.81 -3.46
N LEU A 84 -15.72 3.91 -2.74
CA LEU A 84 -14.51 3.12 -2.99
C LEU A 84 -14.72 1.59 -3.08
N PRO A 85 -15.56 0.94 -2.23
CA PRO A 85 -15.81 -0.50 -2.37
C PRO A 85 -16.41 -0.89 -3.73
N ASP A 86 -17.24 -0.04 -4.32
CA ASP A 86 -17.84 -0.28 -5.64
C ASP A 86 -16.78 -0.18 -6.75
N LEU A 87 -15.78 0.70 -6.58
CA LEU A 87 -14.66 0.81 -7.52
C LEU A 87 -13.79 -0.45 -7.47
N PHE A 88 -13.54 -1.02 -6.29
CA PHE A 88 -12.86 -2.30 -6.14
C PHE A 88 -13.68 -3.44 -6.78
N GLY A 89 -14.97 -3.53 -6.45
CA GLY A 89 -15.86 -4.53 -7.02
C GLY A 89 -15.98 -4.43 -8.55
N ALA A 90 -15.96 -3.22 -9.12
CA ALA A 90 -15.98 -3.01 -10.56
C ALA A 90 -14.72 -3.55 -11.26
N ALA A 91 -13.56 -3.49 -10.61
CA ALA A 91 -12.32 -4.12 -11.05
C ALA A 91 -12.28 -5.64 -10.78
N GLY A 92 -13.30 -6.22 -10.14
CA GLY A 92 -13.29 -7.62 -9.72
C GLY A 92 -12.36 -7.89 -8.54
N LEU A 93 -12.05 -6.86 -7.75
CA LEU A 93 -11.20 -6.96 -6.56
C LEU A 93 -12.06 -6.93 -5.28
N PRO A 94 -11.69 -7.68 -4.23
CA PRO A 94 -12.33 -7.55 -2.94
C PRO A 94 -11.92 -6.24 -2.28
N PHE A 95 -12.88 -5.52 -1.68
CA PHE A 95 -12.58 -4.45 -0.73
C PHE A 95 -12.43 -5.07 0.67
N ASP A 96 -11.29 -5.71 0.89
CA ASP A 96 -10.96 -6.45 2.10
C ASP A 96 -9.52 -6.18 2.54
N PHE A 97 -9.34 -6.02 3.85
CA PHE A 97 -8.07 -5.71 4.50
C PHE A 97 -7.64 -6.81 5.50
N GLY A 98 -8.35 -7.94 5.51
CA GLY A 98 -8.02 -9.07 6.37
C GLY A 98 -6.75 -9.79 5.94
N ASP A 99 -6.20 -10.55 6.89
CA ASP A 99 -4.92 -11.27 6.76
C ASP A 99 -4.86 -12.17 5.52
N ALA A 100 -5.97 -12.79 5.13
CA ALA A 100 -6.02 -13.66 3.95
C ALA A 100 -5.80 -12.87 2.64
N THR A 101 -6.49 -11.73 2.49
CA THR A 101 -6.39 -10.89 1.28
C THR A 101 -5.01 -10.23 1.20
N VAL A 102 -4.53 -9.67 2.31
CA VAL A 102 -3.19 -9.05 2.36
C VAL A 102 -2.10 -10.10 2.19
N GLY A 103 -2.21 -11.25 2.86
CA GLY A 103 -1.26 -12.36 2.79
C GLY A 103 -1.06 -12.86 1.37
N ARG A 104 -2.15 -13.14 0.64
CA ARG A 104 -2.07 -13.57 -0.77
C ARG A 104 -1.30 -12.56 -1.63
N LEU A 105 -1.56 -11.27 -1.46
CA LEU A 105 -0.87 -10.23 -2.25
C LEU A 105 0.62 -10.16 -1.90
N VAL A 106 0.97 -10.19 -0.61
CA VAL A 106 2.36 -10.12 -0.14
C VAL A 106 3.16 -11.35 -0.52
N GLU A 107 2.62 -12.56 -0.33
CA GLU A 107 3.24 -13.82 -0.78
C GLU A 107 3.56 -13.78 -2.27
N ARG A 108 2.64 -13.21 -3.05
CA ARG A 108 2.79 -13.09 -4.48
C ARG A 108 3.78 -12.02 -4.91
N VAL A 109 3.94 -10.95 -4.14
CA VAL A 109 5.03 -9.97 -4.30
C VAL A 109 6.37 -10.62 -4.01
N GLN A 110 6.49 -11.32 -2.87
CA GLN A 110 7.71 -12.01 -2.47
C GLN A 110 8.16 -13.01 -3.53
N ALA A 111 7.25 -13.82 -4.06
CA ALA A 111 7.55 -14.80 -5.10
C ALA A 111 8.10 -14.19 -6.41
N GLU A 112 7.81 -12.91 -6.72
CA GLU A 112 8.43 -12.24 -7.87
C GLU A 112 9.76 -11.60 -7.52
N LEU A 113 9.89 -11.06 -6.31
CA LEU A 113 11.17 -10.53 -5.82
C LEU A 113 12.23 -11.64 -5.76
N ASP A 114 11.86 -12.85 -5.35
CA ASP A 114 12.76 -14.01 -5.29
C ASP A 114 13.31 -14.46 -6.66
N LYS A 115 12.72 -14.00 -7.76
CA LYS A 115 13.21 -14.27 -9.12
C LYS A 115 14.27 -13.27 -9.57
N LEU A 116 14.40 -12.14 -8.88
CA LEU A 116 15.38 -11.12 -9.20
C LEU A 116 16.76 -11.59 -8.72
N PRO A 117 17.83 -11.28 -9.48
CA PRO A 117 19.18 -11.53 -9.00
C PRO A 117 19.49 -10.71 -7.74
N GLU A 118 20.37 -11.24 -6.89
CA GLU A 118 20.95 -10.51 -5.75
C GLU A 118 21.73 -9.27 -6.17
#